data_AF-A0A7W8N226-F1
#
_entry.id   AF-A0A7W8N226-F1
#
_cell.length_a   1.000
_cell.length_b   1.000
_cell.length_c   1.000
_cell.angle_alpha   90.00
_cell.angle_beta   90.00
_cell.angle_gamma   90.00
#
_symmetry.space_group_name_H-M   'P 1'
#
loop_
_entity.id
_entity.type
_entity.pdbx_description
1 polymer ?
#
loop_
_entity_poly.entity_id
_entity_poly.type
_entity_poly.pdbx_seq_one_letter_code
_entity_poly.pdbx_strand_id
1 'polypeptide(L)'
;MDQTLVDVFEQARKVVADADRKVAEEEERRRESERESLMQQLGVRIEDAFDFTSKEKLELEPRLDVQDGVAVVEFVVRSLRAIFLLSPNESNTWTLQVIADGREPQVLSEFQGGTKTEPASRRLAAARIVTMVGDCVQNAKRPPQAAPNTKPSSRLQLHDDTKPQRTYGTMGKFMGV
;
A
#
# COMPACT_ATOMS: atom_id res chain seq x y z
N MET A 1 17.13 58.30 -33.61
CA MET A 1 15.98 57.49 -34.08
C MET A 1 15.82 56.29 -33.15
N ASP A 2 16.00 56.51 -31.84
CA ASP A 2 16.29 55.40 -30.90
C ASP A 2 15.16 55.17 -29.89
N GLN A 3 14.35 56.19 -29.63
CA GLN A 3 13.23 56.09 -28.68
C GLN A 3 12.14 55.11 -29.16
N THR A 4 11.77 55.16 -30.44
CA THR A 4 10.77 54.26 -31.03
C THR A 4 11.20 52.81 -31.07
N LEU A 5 12.50 52.52 -31.19
CA LEU A 5 13.01 51.15 -31.14
C LEU A 5 13.00 50.63 -29.70
N VAL A 6 13.41 51.46 -28.73
CA VAL A 6 13.35 51.12 -27.30
C VAL A 6 11.92 50.83 -26.86
N ASP A 7 10.95 51.65 -27.25
CA ASP A 7 9.53 51.45 -26.91
C ASP A 7 8.98 50.14 -27.49
N VAL A 8 9.38 49.77 -28.71
CA VAL A 8 9.00 48.50 -29.35
C VAL A 8 9.63 47.29 -28.63
N PHE A 9 10.89 47.40 -28.20
CA PHE A 9 11.54 46.35 -27.41
C PHE A 9 10.90 46.20 -26.02
N GLU A 10 10.54 47.30 -25.35
CA GLU A 10 9.80 47.25 -24.09
C GLU A 10 8.42 46.61 -24.25
N GLN A 11 7.72 46.95 -25.34
CA GLN A 11 6.43 46.35 -25.68
C GLN A 11 6.57 44.85 -25.98
N ALA A 12 7.59 44.44 -26.75
CA ALA A 12 7.87 43.03 -27.04
C ALA A 12 8.20 42.25 -25.75
N ARG A 13 9.02 42.82 -24.86
CA ARG A 13 9.35 42.22 -23.56
C ARG A 13 8.11 42.02 -22.69
N LYS A 14 7.20 43.00 -22.70
CA LYS A 14 5.92 42.91 -21.97
C LYS A 14 5.04 41.79 -22.52
N VAL A 15 4.92 41.67 -23.85
CA VAL A 15 4.14 40.60 -24.49
C VAL A 15 4.69 39.21 -24.16
N VAL A 16 6.02 39.05 -24.15
CA VAL A 16 6.67 37.79 -23.76
C VAL A 16 6.39 37.47 -22.29
N ALA A 17 6.56 38.44 -21.37
CA ALA A 17 6.27 38.23 -19.96
C ALA A 17 4.79 37.88 -19.68
N ASP A 18 3.86 38.52 -20.40
CA ASP A 18 2.43 38.19 -20.32
C ASP A 18 2.11 36.79 -20.88
N ALA A 19 2.81 36.38 -21.95
CA ALA A 19 2.70 35.03 -22.51
C ALA A 19 3.25 33.97 -21.54
N ASP A 20 4.43 34.19 -20.95
CA ASP A 20 5.04 33.29 -19.98
C ASP A 20 4.16 33.12 -18.74
N ARG A 21 3.58 34.21 -18.23
CA ARG A 21 2.61 34.16 -17.12
C ARG A 21 1.39 33.32 -17.49
N LYS A 22 0.83 33.53 -18.68
CA LYS A 22 -0.35 32.79 -19.14
C LYS A 22 -0.06 31.30 -19.31
N VAL A 23 1.13 30.96 -19.80
CA VAL A 23 1.59 29.57 -19.91
C VAL A 23 1.72 28.93 -18.53
N ALA A 24 2.31 29.63 -17.56
CA ALA A 24 2.45 29.14 -16.20
C ALA A 24 1.08 28.88 -15.54
N GLU A 25 0.13 29.80 -15.68
CA GLU A 25 -1.24 29.64 -15.15
C GLU A 25 -2.00 28.47 -15.82
N GLU A 26 -1.81 28.26 -17.13
CA GLU A 26 -2.44 27.15 -17.84
C GLU A 26 -1.82 25.80 -17.46
N GLU A 27 -0.51 25.75 -17.23
CA GLU A 27 0.17 24.56 -16.76
C GLU A 27 -0.26 24.20 -15.32
N GLU A 28 -0.43 25.18 -14.44
CA GLU A 28 -0.97 24.98 -13.09
C GLU A 28 -2.38 24.40 -13.14
N ARG A 29 -3.27 24.99 -13.95
CA ARG A 29 -4.65 24.49 -14.14
C ARG A 29 -4.66 23.06 -14.68
N ARG A 30 -3.75 22.74 -15.60
CA ARG A 30 -3.62 21.40 -16.15
C ARG A 30 -3.17 20.40 -15.08
N ARG A 31 -2.16 20.74 -14.28
CA ARG A 31 -1.69 19.88 -13.17
C ARG A 31 -2.79 19.64 -12.14
N GLU A 32 -3.58 20.66 -11.81
CA GLU A 32 -4.71 20.52 -10.87
C GLU A 32 -5.79 19.59 -11.43
N SER A 33 -6.15 19.75 -12.71
CA SER A 33 -7.12 18.87 -13.37
C SER A 33 -6.63 17.42 -13.48
N GLU A 34 -5.34 17.21 -13.77
CA GLU A 34 -4.72 15.89 -13.78
C GLU A 34 -4.73 15.25 -12.38
N ARG A 35 -4.41 16.03 -11.33
CA ARG A 35 -4.50 15.59 -9.93
C ARG A 35 -5.92 15.17 -9.58
N GLU A 36 -6.92 16.00 -9.89
CA GLU A 36 -8.32 15.69 -9.59
C GLU A 36 -8.78 14.41 -10.30
N SER A 37 -8.42 14.25 -11.58
CA SER A 37 -8.74 13.05 -12.35
C SER A 37 -8.14 11.79 -11.72
N LEU A 38 -6.87 11.85 -11.31
CA LEU A 38 -6.19 10.76 -10.63
C LEU A 38 -6.86 10.38 -9.31
N MET A 39 -7.28 11.37 -8.52
CA MET A 39 -7.96 11.15 -7.25
C MET A 39 -9.35 10.51 -7.45
N GLN A 40 -10.11 10.96 -8.44
CA GLN A 40 -11.40 10.36 -8.77
C GLN A 40 -11.25 8.90 -9.22
N GLN A 41 -10.27 8.62 -10.10
CA GLN A 41 -9.98 7.27 -10.57
C GLN A 41 -9.58 6.34 -9.41
N LEU A 42 -8.74 6.83 -8.49
CA LEU A 42 -8.35 6.08 -7.29
C LEU A 42 -9.55 5.80 -6.39
N GLY A 43 -10.44 6.78 -6.20
CA GLY A 43 -11.67 6.63 -5.42
C GLY A 43 -12.55 5.49 -5.92
N VAL A 44 -12.78 5.41 -7.24
CA VAL A 44 -13.52 4.28 -7.83
C VAL A 44 -12.78 2.96 -7.64
N ARG A 45 -11.46 2.97 -7.84
CA ARG A 45 -10.64 1.76 -7.77
C ARG A 45 -10.58 1.18 -6.36
N ILE A 46 -10.52 2.02 -5.32
CA ILE A 46 -10.51 1.57 -3.93
C ILE A 46 -11.87 0.98 -3.53
N GLU A 47 -12.97 1.58 -3.97
CA GLU A 47 -14.33 1.05 -3.71
C GLU A 47 -14.58 -0.27 -4.44
N ASP A 48 -14.03 -0.43 -5.64
CA ASP A 48 -14.12 -1.67 -6.43
C ASP A 48 -13.24 -2.80 -5.87
N ALA A 49 -12.16 -2.48 -5.15
CA ALA A 49 -11.20 -3.45 -4.63
C ALA A 49 -11.42 -3.79 -3.14
N PHE A 50 -11.92 -2.86 -2.34
CA PHE A 50 -11.98 -2.99 -0.89
C PHE A 50 -13.29 -2.50 -0.30
N ASP A 51 -13.81 -3.24 0.66
CA ASP A 51 -15.04 -2.90 1.38
C ASP A 51 -14.73 -2.65 2.86
N PHE A 52 -14.17 -1.47 3.18
CA PHE A 52 -13.85 -1.09 4.57
C PHE A 52 -15.11 -0.80 5.39
N THR A 53 -15.17 -1.36 6.60
CA THR A 53 -16.28 -1.07 7.51
C THR A 53 -16.20 0.37 8.03
N SER A 54 -17.33 0.94 8.47
CA SER A 54 -17.33 2.30 9.05
C SER A 54 -16.38 2.43 10.24
N LYS A 55 -16.21 1.37 11.03
CA LYS A 55 -15.25 1.33 12.14
C LYS A 55 -13.82 1.41 11.65
N GLU A 56 -13.46 0.64 10.62
CA GLU A 56 -12.10 0.67 10.05
C GLU A 56 -11.77 2.02 9.41
N LYS A 57 -12.76 2.65 8.73
CA LYS A 57 -12.59 3.99 8.17
C LYS A 57 -12.31 5.04 9.26
N LEU A 58 -12.96 4.92 10.43
CA LEU A 58 -12.71 5.81 11.56
C LEU A 58 -11.34 5.57 12.21
N GLU A 59 -10.88 4.32 12.26
CA GLU A 59 -9.58 3.97 12.87
C GLU A 59 -8.38 4.31 11.98
N LEU A 60 -8.52 4.12 10.67
CA LEU A 60 -7.45 4.32 9.69
C LEU A 60 -7.45 5.71 9.06
N GLU A 61 -8.57 6.45 9.13
CA GLU A 61 -8.76 7.75 8.49
C GLU A 61 -8.21 7.81 7.06
N PRO A 62 -8.74 7.00 6.12
CA PRO A 62 -8.23 6.93 4.76
C PRO A 62 -8.36 8.28 4.06
N ARG A 63 -7.27 8.75 3.47
CA ARG A 63 -7.21 9.97 2.66
C ARG A 63 -6.68 9.62 1.29
N LEU A 64 -7.30 10.15 0.25
CA LEU A 64 -6.74 10.07 -1.08
C LEU A 64 -5.70 11.18 -1.20
N ASP A 65 -4.55 10.87 -1.81
CA ASP A 65 -3.54 11.87 -2.14
C ASP A 65 -2.84 11.51 -3.47
N VAL A 66 -2.02 12.42 -3.98
CA VAL A 66 -1.16 12.20 -5.13
C VAL A 66 0.28 12.50 -4.74
N GLN A 67 1.12 11.46 -4.71
CA GLN A 67 2.55 11.55 -4.42
C GLN A 67 3.34 11.24 -5.69
N ASP A 68 4.25 12.14 -6.08
CA ASP A 68 5.09 12.01 -7.29
C ASP A 68 4.31 11.65 -8.57
N GLY A 69 3.08 12.18 -8.71
CA GLY A 69 2.19 11.91 -9.85
C GLY A 69 1.43 10.59 -9.77
N VAL A 70 1.54 9.84 -8.67
CA VAL A 70 0.83 8.58 -8.42
C VAL A 70 -0.24 8.80 -7.36
N ALA A 71 -1.48 8.40 -7.67
CA ALA A 71 -2.57 8.45 -6.70
C ALA A 71 -2.40 7.34 -5.65
N VAL A 72 -2.44 7.70 -4.37
CA VAL A 72 -2.27 6.77 -3.24
C VAL A 72 -3.36 6.98 -2.18
N VAL A 73 -3.64 5.92 -1.41
CA VAL A 73 -4.48 6.02 -0.21
C VAL A 73 -3.59 6.06 1.02
N GLU A 74 -3.66 7.15 1.77
CA GLU A 74 -2.96 7.31 3.04
C GLU A 74 -3.86 6.87 4.20
N PHE A 75 -3.31 6.05 5.09
CA PHE A 75 -3.92 5.75 6.37
C PHE A 75 -3.12 6.40 7.49
N VAL A 76 -3.79 7.25 8.28
CA VAL A 76 -3.18 7.98 9.39
C VAL A 76 -3.55 7.29 10.70
N VAL A 77 -2.62 6.51 11.23
CA VAL A 77 -2.85 5.80 12.49
C VAL A 77 -2.35 6.63 13.66
N ARG A 78 -3.21 7.44 14.27
CA ARG A 78 -2.83 8.39 15.36
C ARG A 78 -2.02 7.80 16.52
N SER A 79 -2.18 6.51 16.79
CA SER A 79 -1.46 5.82 17.87
C SER A 79 0.00 5.48 17.53
N LEU A 80 0.43 5.75 16.30
CA LEU A 80 1.79 5.59 15.80
C LEU A 80 2.15 6.87 14.98
N ARG A 81 3.36 7.40 15.12
CA ARG A 81 3.84 8.49 14.22
C ARG A 81 4.29 7.90 12.88
N ALA A 82 3.36 7.27 12.16
CA ALA A 82 3.60 6.69 10.85
C ALA A 82 2.38 6.87 9.95
N ILE A 83 2.66 6.99 8.65
CA ILE A 83 1.67 7.04 7.58
C ILE A 83 1.79 5.74 6.81
N PHE A 84 0.68 5.07 6.56
CA PHE A 84 0.66 3.91 5.68
C PHE A 84 0.16 4.32 4.31
N LEU A 85 0.91 4.01 3.27
CA LEU A 85 0.57 4.34 1.89
C LEU A 85 0.14 3.07 1.17
N LEU A 86 -1.06 3.08 0.63
CA LEU A 86 -1.57 2.03 -0.24
C LEU A 86 -1.60 2.54 -1.67
N SER A 87 -0.65 2.06 -2.48
CA SER A 87 -0.52 2.43 -3.87
C SER A 87 -1.12 1.35 -4.78
N PRO A 88 -1.93 1.73 -5.77
CA PRO A 88 -2.34 0.82 -6.82
C PRO A 88 -1.17 0.46 -7.74
N ASN A 89 -1.00 -0.83 -8.03
CA ASN A 89 -0.06 -1.32 -9.05
C ASN A 89 -0.79 -1.70 -10.35
N GLU A 90 -0.15 -2.46 -11.21
CA GLU A 90 -0.77 -3.04 -12.41
C GLU A 90 -1.92 -3.98 -12.04
N SER A 91 -2.96 -3.98 -12.89
CA SER A 91 -4.20 -4.76 -12.67
C SER A 91 -4.91 -4.42 -11.36
N ASN A 92 -5.17 -5.41 -10.50
CA ASN A 92 -5.88 -5.27 -9.23
C ASN A 92 -4.94 -5.61 -8.04
N THR A 93 -3.66 -5.35 -8.20
CA THR A 93 -2.66 -5.47 -7.14
C THR A 93 -2.41 -4.12 -6.47
N TRP A 94 -2.05 -4.15 -5.19
CA TRP A 94 -1.87 -2.99 -4.35
C TRP A 94 -0.68 -3.19 -3.43
N THR A 95 0.19 -2.19 -3.29
CA THR A 95 1.32 -2.25 -2.36
C THR A 95 1.02 -1.39 -1.15
N LEU A 96 1.19 -1.96 0.04
CA LEU A 96 1.14 -1.22 1.29
C LEU A 96 2.56 -0.92 1.77
N GLN A 97 2.83 0.34 2.03
CA GLN A 97 4.10 0.83 2.56
C GLN A 97 3.86 1.56 3.88
N VAL A 98 4.88 1.68 4.71
CA VAL A 98 4.87 2.50 5.92
C VAL A 98 5.99 3.52 5.86
N ILE A 99 5.63 4.78 6.14
CA ILE A 99 6.56 5.89 6.32
C ILE A 99 6.51 6.26 7.80
N ALA A 100 7.59 5.94 8.52
CA ALA A 100 7.74 6.27 9.93
C ALA A 100 8.74 7.41 10.11
N ASP A 101 8.54 8.23 11.14
CA ASP A 101 9.40 9.38 11.43
C ASP A 101 10.89 8.98 11.51
N GLY A 102 11.73 9.63 10.68
CA GLY A 102 13.17 9.37 10.60
C GLY A 102 13.59 8.05 9.93
N ARG A 103 12.69 7.36 9.20
CA ARG A 103 13.03 6.14 8.45
C ARG A 103 12.60 6.26 6.99
N GLU A 104 13.35 5.57 6.13
CA GLU A 104 12.96 5.38 4.73
C GLU A 104 11.63 4.62 4.60
N PRO A 105 10.82 4.89 3.57
CA PRO A 105 9.61 4.13 3.28
C PRO A 105 9.90 2.64 3.19
N GLN A 106 9.14 1.83 3.93
CA GLN A 106 9.27 0.38 3.92
C GLN A 106 8.03 -0.27 3.34
N VAL A 107 8.21 -1.10 2.30
CA VAL A 107 7.15 -1.96 1.78
C VAL A 107 6.80 -3.03 2.81
N LEU A 108 5.55 -3.07 3.24
CA LEU A 108 5.04 -4.06 4.19
C LEU A 108 4.59 -5.33 3.47
N SER A 109 3.76 -5.18 2.44
CA SER A 109 3.23 -6.29 1.68
C SER A 109 2.56 -5.81 0.40
N GLU A 110 2.43 -6.74 -0.54
CA GLU A 110 1.53 -6.61 -1.68
C GLU A 110 0.23 -7.37 -1.42
N PHE A 111 -0.87 -6.83 -1.92
CA PHE A 111 -2.21 -7.35 -1.75
C PHE A 111 -2.92 -7.43 -3.09
N GLN A 112 -3.63 -8.55 -3.29
CA GLN A 112 -4.63 -8.64 -4.34
C GLN A 112 -5.93 -8.00 -3.82
N GLY A 113 -6.45 -7.03 -4.56
CA GLY A 113 -7.77 -6.45 -4.32
C GLY A 113 -8.88 -7.48 -4.56
N GLY A 114 -10.04 -7.24 -3.96
CA GLY A 114 -11.23 -8.05 -4.21
C GLY A 114 -11.79 -7.84 -5.61
N THR A 115 -12.74 -8.69 -6.00
CA THR A 115 -13.47 -8.56 -7.26
C THR A 115 -14.74 -7.74 -7.07
N LYS A 116 -15.07 -6.87 -8.02
CA LYS A 116 -16.26 -5.99 -7.95
C LYS A 116 -17.58 -6.76 -7.80
N THR A 117 -17.64 -7.99 -8.31
CA THR A 117 -18.83 -8.84 -8.26
C THR A 117 -18.98 -9.59 -6.93
N GLU A 118 -17.94 -9.62 -6.08
CA GLU A 118 -17.91 -10.44 -4.87
C GLU A 118 -17.58 -9.61 -3.62
N PRO A 119 -18.60 -9.18 -2.85
CA PRO A 119 -18.40 -8.38 -1.64
C PRO A 119 -17.50 -9.07 -0.60
N ALA A 120 -17.61 -10.40 -0.45
CA ALA A 120 -16.80 -11.17 0.49
C ALA A 120 -15.30 -11.08 0.17
N SER A 121 -14.95 -11.11 -1.12
CA SER A 121 -13.58 -10.97 -1.60
C SER A 121 -13.00 -9.58 -1.27
N ARG A 122 -13.76 -8.51 -1.54
CA ARG A 122 -13.36 -7.13 -1.17
C ARG A 122 -13.22 -6.94 0.34
N ARG A 123 -14.13 -7.53 1.12
CA ARG A 123 -14.11 -7.47 2.57
C ARG A 123 -12.88 -8.20 3.14
N LEU A 124 -12.55 -9.37 2.60
CA LEU A 124 -11.35 -10.11 2.97
C LEU A 124 -10.08 -9.34 2.62
N ALA A 125 -10.02 -8.73 1.43
CA ALA A 125 -8.90 -7.89 1.02
C ALA A 125 -8.70 -6.69 1.97
N ALA A 126 -9.79 -6.02 2.34
CA ALA A 126 -9.75 -4.91 3.29
C ALA A 126 -9.30 -5.37 4.69
N ALA A 127 -9.80 -6.52 5.16
CA ALA A 127 -9.40 -7.10 6.44
C ALA A 127 -7.88 -7.39 6.49
N ARG A 128 -7.29 -7.90 5.40
CA ARG A 128 -5.85 -8.15 5.32
C ARG A 128 -5.01 -6.88 5.51
N ILE A 129 -5.44 -5.77 4.91
CA ILE A 129 -4.78 -4.46 5.08
C ILE A 129 -4.89 -4.02 6.54
N VAL A 130 -6.10 -4.06 7.12
CA VAL A 130 -6.35 -3.66 8.51
C VAL A 130 -5.51 -4.51 9.47
N THR A 131 -5.42 -5.83 9.26
CA THR A 131 -4.59 -6.72 10.07
C THR A 131 -3.11 -6.35 9.95
N MET A 132 -2.59 -6.14 8.74
CA MET A 132 -1.19 -5.78 8.54
C MET A 132 -0.83 -4.45 9.23
N VAL A 133 -1.69 -3.44 9.10
CA VAL A 133 -1.53 -2.16 9.79
C VAL A 133 -1.58 -2.36 11.31
N GLY A 134 -2.55 -3.15 11.79
CA GLY A 134 -2.70 -3.48 13.21
C GLY A 134 -1.47 -4.19 13.80
N ASP A 135 -0.91 -5.17 13.09
CA ASP A 135 0.29 -5.89 13.50
C ASP A 135 1.50 -4.95 13.56
N CYS A 136 1.66 -4.06 12.59
CA CYS A 136 2.71 -3.04 12.61
C CYS A 136 2.60 -2.14 13.85
N VAL A 137 1.39 -1.66 14.15
CA VAL A 137 1.12 -0.81 15.33
C VAL A 137 1.38 -1.55 16.64
N GLN A 138 1.01 -2.83 16.74
CA GLN A 138 1.27 -3.64 17.93
C GLN A 138 2.77 -3.91 18.13
N ASN A 139 3.48 -4.23 17.05
CA ASN A 139 4.92 -4.47 17.10
C ASN A 139 5.70 -3.20 17.47
N ALA A 140 5.24 -2.02 17.03
CA ALA A 140 5.83 -0.74 17.41
C ALA A 140 5.59 -0.35 18.88
N LYS A 141 4.50 -0.83 19.51
CA LYS A 141 4.18 -0.58 20.93
C LYS A 141 4.85 -1.54 21.90
N ARG A 142 5.37 -2.68 21.43
CA ARG A 142 6.16 -3.55 22.30
C ARG A 142 7.49 -2.87 22.60
N PRO A 143 7.94 -2.82 23.88
CA PRO A 143 9.32 -2.44 24.17
C PRO A 143 10.26 -3.38 23.41
N PRO A 144 11.45 -2.90 22.98
CA PRO A 144 12.40 -3.74 22.24
C PRO A 144 12.78 -4.91 23.14
N GLN A 145 12.13 -6.06 22.93
CA GLN A 145 12.65 -7.30 23.43
C GLN A 145 13.97 -7.51 22.69
N ALA A 146 15.04 -7.65 23.47
CA ALA A 146 16.37 -7.95 22.99
C ALA A 146 16.28 -9.00 21.87
N ALA A 147 17.01 -8.72 20.79
CA ALA A 147 17.01 -9.47 19.54
C ALA A 147 16.79 -10.99 19.70
N PRO A 148 15.92 -11.63 18.89
CA PRO A 148 16.04 -13.06 18.69
C PRO A 148 17.34 -13.29 17.92
N ASN A 149 18.31 -13.84 18.65
CA ASN A 149 19.59 -14.29 18.16
C ASN A 149 19.43 -15.07 16.84
N THR A 150 20.24 -14.70 15.85
CA THR A 150 20.44 -15.40 14.59
C THR A 150 20.74 -16.88 14.82
N LYS A 151 19.79 -17.77 14.51
CA LYS A 151 20.08 -19.13 14.03
C LYS A 151 19.08 -19.56 12.97
N PRO A 152 19.51 -19.83 11.72
CA PRO A 152 18.66 -20.48 10.74
C PRO A 152 18.49 -21.95 11.13
N SER A 153 17.27 -22.36 11.47
CA SER A 153 16.91 -23.76 11.61
C SER A 153 16.69 -24.35 10.22
N SER A 154 17.77 -24.88 9.64
CA SER A 154 17.75 -25.80 8.51
C SER A 154 17.70 -27.24 9.04
N ARG A 155 16.92 -28.09 8.35
CA ARG A 155 16.58 -29.51 8.60
C ARG A 155 15.32 -29.69 9.48
N LEU A 156 14.27 -30.40 9.06
CA LEU A 156 14.16 -31.54 8.15
C LEU A 156 12.78 -31.59 7.46
N GLN A 157 12.84 -31.79 6.13
CA GLN A 157 12.12 -32.81 5.32
C GLN A 157 10.59 -32.85 5.35
N LEU A 158 9.94 -32.47 4.24
CA LEU A 158 9.63 -33.34 3.09
C LEU A 158 8.59 -34.41 3.48
N HIS A 159 7.33 -34.03 3.27
CA HIS A 159 6.19 -34.94 3.27
C HIS A 159 6.19 -35.66 1.91
N ASP A 160 6.68 -36.90 1.85
CA ASP A 160 6.34 -37.84 0.78
C ASP A 160 6.44 -39.30 1.27
N ASP A 161 5.52 -40.09 0.76
CA ASP A 161 5.14 -41.46 1.11
C ASP A 161 6.24 -42.51 0.88
N THR A 162 6.50 -43.40 1.85
CA THR A 162 6.63 -44.85 1.58
C THR A 162 6.67 -45.71 2.86
N LYS A 163 5.75 -46.69 2.93
CA LYS A 163 5.81 -47.89 3.81
C LYS A 163 7.12 -48.67 3.57
N PRO A 164 7.64 -49.39 4.59
CA PRO A 164 7.41 -50.85 4.64
C PRO A 164 7.18 -51.38 6.07
N GLN A 165 6.11 -52.17 6.26
CA GLN A 165 6.15 -53.63 6.42
C GLN A 165 6.64 -54.08 7.82
N ARG A 166 5.67 -54.19 8.75
CA ARG A 166 5.82 -54.95 10.00
C ARG A 166 5.59 -56.42 9.68
N THR A 167 6.64 -57.24 9.75
CA THR A 167 6.56 -58.70 9.68
C THR A 167 6.38 -59.32 11.07
N TYR A 168 5.68 -60.45 11.05
CA TYR A 168 5.00 -61.15 12.13
C TYR A 168 5.93 -61.91 13.08
N GLY A 169 5.45 -62.06 14.32
CA GLY A 169 5.76 -63.16 15.25
C GLY A 169 4.61 -63.27 16.26
N THR A 170 3.48 -63.86 15.86
CA THR A 170 3.06 -65.26 16.13
C THR A 170 2.46 -65.46 17.53
N MET A 171 1.23 -65.98 17.51
CA MET A 171 0.30 -66.26 18.60
C MET A 171 0.81 -67.20 19.69
N GLY A 172 0.16 -67.15 20.86
CA GLY A 172 0.17 -68.27 21.82
C GLY A 172 -0.69 -68.06 23.06
N LYS A 173 -2.00 -68.30 22.95
CA LYS A 173 -2.93 -68.56 24.06
C LYS A 173 -2.31 -69.57 25.05
N PHE A 174 -2.44 -69.32 26.35
CA PHE A 174 -2.59 -70.39 27.33
C PHE A 174 -3.80 -70.10 28.22
N MET A 175 -4.86 -70.87 27.96
CA MET A 175 -5.85 -71.24 28.97
C MET A 175 -5.22 -72.36 29.84
N GLY A 176 -5.60 -72.42 31.11
CA GLY A 176 -4.92 -73.23 32.12
C GLY A 176 -5.33 -74.71 32.19
N VAL A 177 -4.72 -75.37 33.18
CA VAL A 177 -5.25 -76.46 34.02
C VAL A 177 -4.72 -76.23 35.42
#